data_AF-A0A6P6FSY3-F1
#
_entry.id   AF-A0A6P6FSY3-F1
#
_cell.length_a   1.000
_cell.length_b   1.000
_cell.length_c   1.000
_cell.angle_alpha   90.00
_cell.angle_beta   90.00
_cell.angle_gamma   90.00
#
_symmetry.space_group_name_H-M   'P 1'
#
loop_
_entity.id
_entity.type
_entity.pdbx_description
1 polymer ?
#
loop_
_entity_poly.entity_id
_entity_poly.type
_entity_poly.pdbx_seq_one_letter_code
_entity_poly.pdbx_strand_id
1 'polypeptide(L)'
;MEIIILESELISMMSFQLWLGKLVGLFYQMEPLFLQDHRKNPNGDVSLRLLQGPRPAAVNSTAVTSSSSHMVPQQTPTASIRGVNSGYRNSVEYNACHIKGVYVPNASPYDLSTSTRSQSSSMVRDGGEQTEIHPLISGSMDTVDDKQMVEIPQKSPERDFSGTPYIPVYVMLPLGVVNMKCELVDPDGLLKQLRVLKSVNVDGVVVDCWWGIVEAHAPQEYNWNGYKRLFQMVRETKLKLRVVMSFHECGGNVGDDVCIPLPHWVAEIGRSNPDIFFTDREGRRNPECLSWGIDKERVLRGRTAIEVYFDYMRSFRIEFHEFFEDGIISMIQVGLGPCGELRYPACPVKHGWRYPGIGEFQCYDQYLLKSLRKAAEARGHSLWARGPDNAGSYNSRPHETSFFCDGGDYDGYYGRFFLNWYCKVLVDHGERVLSLAKLAFDGTCISAKLSGIHWWYKTASHAAELTAGFYNPCNRDGYAAIMAMLKKYGASLNFTCAELHLLDHAEDFQEALANPEGLVWQVLNAAWDVSIPVAKENSLPCHDRVAYNKILANAKPSTDPDGRHLSYFTYLRLSPHLMERHNFMEFERFVRRMHGEAVLNL
;
A
#
# COMPACT_ATOMS: atom_id res chain seq x y z
N MET A 1 39.96 -34.81 -22.94
CA MET A 1 39.73 -33.53 -22.24
C MET A 1 38.72 -33.71 -21.09
N GLU A 2 37.67 -34.51 -21.27
CA GLU A 2 36.61 -34.68 -20.27
C GLU A 2 37.04 -35.30 -18.91
N ILE A 3 38.07 -36.16 -18.89
CA ILE A 3 38.53 -36.82 -17.63
C ILE A 3 38.95 -35.80 -16.56
N ILE A 4 39.59 -34.69 -16.96
CA ILE A 4 40.06 -33.64 -16.04
C ILE A 4 38.88 -32.87 -15.41
N ILE A 5 37.75 -32.77 -16.12
CA ILE A 5 36.56 -32.09 -15.63
C ILE A 5 35.93 -32.92 -14.50
N LEU A 6 35.76 -34.23 -14.72
CA LEU A 6 35.18 -35.15 -13.73
C LEU A 6 35.97 -35.22 -12.42
N GLU A 7 37.31 -35.20 -12.49
CA GLU A 7 38.14 -35.13 -11.27
C GLU A 7 37.93 -33.81 -10.50
N SER A 8 37.77 -32.68 -11.21
CA SER A 8 37.53 -31.38 -10.57
C SER A 8 36.18 -31.30 -9.85
N GLU A 9 35.13 -31.89 -10.43
CA GLU A 9 33.79 -31.95 -9.83
C GLU A 9 33.75 -32.87 -8.60
N LEU A 10 34.42 -34.02 -8.65
CA LEU A 10 34.57 -34.93 -7.51
C LEU A 10 35.30 -34.28 -6.32
N ILE A 11 36.40 -33.57 -6.58
CA ILE A 11 37.16 -32.85 -5.54
C ILE A 11 36.30 -31.73 -4.92
N SER A 12 35.52 -31.00 -5.74
CA SER A 12 34.56 -30.00 -5.27
C SER A 12 33.47 -30.62 -4.38
N MET A 13 32.87 -31.74 -4.81
CA MET A 13 31.77 -32.37 -4.08
C MET A 13 32.22 -33.00 -2.75
N MET A 14 33.41 -33.61 -2.71
CA MET A 14 34.01 -34.08 -1.44
C MET A 14 34.33 -32.92 -0.49
N SER A 15 34.82 -31.79 -1.01
CA SER A 15 35.08 -30.58 -0.22
C SER A 15 33.80 -30.01 0.38
N PHE A 16 32.69 -30.03 -0.37
CA PHE A 16 31.39 -29.58 0.11
C PHE A 16 30.83 -30.45 1.23
N GLN A 17 30.94 -31.78 1.15
CA GLN A 17 30.51 -32.67 2.24
C GLN A 17 31.39 -32.54 3.50
N LEU A 18 32.70 -32.34 3.35
CA LEU A 18 33.61 -32.03 4.46
C LEU A 18 33.31 -30.68 5.15
N TRP A 19 32.75 -29.72 4.42
CA TRP A 19 32.26 -28.46 4.99
C TRP A 19 30.92 -28.67 5.71
N LEU A 20 29.98 -29.39 5.11
CA LEU A 20 28.67 -29.69 5.70
C LEU A 20 28.79 -30.49 7.01
N GLY A 21 29.66 -31.49 7.06
CA GLY A 21 29.93 -32.28 8.27
C GLY A 21 30.49 -31.45 9.42
N LYS A 22 31.31 -30.41 9.12
CA LYS A 22 31.79 -29.46 10.13
C LYS A 22 30.69 -28.52 10.63
N LEU A 23 29.76 -28.11 9.76
CA LEU A 23 28.59 -27.33 10.18
C LEU A 23 27.69 -28.13 11.13
N VAL A 24 27.38 -29.39 10.79
CA VAL A 24 26.54 -30.26 11.64
C VAL A 24 27.23 -30.55 12.99
N GLY A 25 28.55 -30.77 12.99
CA GLY A 25 29.32 -30.93 14.23
C GLY A 25 29.27 -29.69 15.15
N LEU A 26 29.28 -28.49 14.59
CA LEU A 26 29.14 -27.23 15.34
C LEU A 26 27.74 -27.03 15.93
N PHE A 27 26.68 -27.51 15.26
CA PHE A 27 25.30 -27.44 15.77
C PHE A 27 25.03 -28.43 16.92
N TYR A 28 25.77 -29.54 17.03
CA TYR A 28 25.62 -30.53 18.10
C TYR A 28 26.49 -30.26 19.35
N GLN A 29 27.17 -29.11 19.43
CA GLN A 29 28.04 -28.74 20.57
C GLN A 29 27.61 -27.49 21.35
N MET A 30 26.41 -26.95 21.11
CA MET A 30 25.84 -25.88 21.94
C MET A 30 24.52 -26.33 22.56
N GLU A 31 24.46 -26.22 23.90
CA GLU A 31 23.34 -26.58 24.78
C GLU A 31 23.00 -28.09 24.86
N PRO A 32 22.42 -28.60 25.99
CA PRO A 32 21.62 -27.88 26.97
C PRO A 32 22.26 -27.65 28.36
N LEU A 33 22.05 -26.43 28.88
CA LEU A 33 21.85 -26.16 30.30
C LEU A 33 20.56 -25.34 30.43
N PHE A 34 19.90 -25.42 31.60
CA PHE A 34 18.56 -24.86 31.90
C PHE A 34 17.35 -25.66 31.38
N LEU A 35 17.17 -26.85 31.94
CA LEU A 35 15.83 -27.38 32.24
C LEU A 35 15.73 -27.58 33.76
N GLN A 36 14.87 -26.82 34.46
CA GLN A 36 14.60 -27.09 35.88
C GLN A 36 13.15 -26.80 36.29
N ASP A 37 12.56 -27.78 36.97
CA ASP A 37 11.14 -27.91 37.33
C ASP A 37 10.64 -26.80 38.29
N HIS A 38 9.55 -26.13 37.93
CA HIS A 38 8.89 -25.12 38.79
C HIS A 38 7.86 -25.76 39.73
N ARG A 39 8.34 -26.28 40.87
CA ARG A 39 7.47 -26.61 42.02
C ARG A 39 7.48 -25.50 43.07
N LYS A 40 6.29 -25.13 43.54
CA LYS A 40 6.09 -24.13 44.61
C LYS A 40 6.46 -24.70 45.98
N ASN A 41 7.15 -23.90 46.81
CA ASN A 41 6.74 -23.66 48.20
C ASN A 41 7.36 -22.34 48.74
N PRO A 42 6.82 -21.74 49.82
CA PRO A 42 7.09 -20.34 50.19
C PRO A 42 8.07 -20.14 51.36
N ASN A 43 8.37 -18.85 51.61
CA ASN A 43 9.11 -18.26 52.75
C ASN A 43 10.65 -18.36 52.70
N GLY A 44 11.36 -17.33 53.18
CA GLY A 44 12.81 -17.39 53.47
C GLY A 44 13.66 -16.30 52.81
N ASP A 45 13.57 -15.09 53.33
CA ASP A 45 14.27 -13.85 52.95
C ASP A 45 15.84 -13.89 53.01
N VAL A 46 16.47 -12.83 52.47
CA VAL A 46 17.84 -12.30 52.69
C VAL A 46 19.03 -12.79 51.83
N SER A 47 19.75 -11.78 51.30
CA SER A 47 21.20 -11.70 50.98
C SER A 47 21.68 -11.90 49.53
N LEU A 48 22.10 -10.78 48.93
CA LEU A 48 23.13 -10.74 47.88
C LEU A 48 24.49 -11.24 48.42
N ARG A 49 25.24 -11.98 47.60
CA ARG A 49 26.71 -12.10 47.73
C ARG A 49 27.37 -12.07 46.35
N LEU A 50 28.25 -11.09 46.15
CA LEU A 50 29.18 -11.04 45.03
C LEU A 50 30.25 -12.13 45.19
N LEU A 51 30.62 -12.79 44.09
CA LEU A 51 31.84 -13.58 43.99
C LEU A 51 32.77 -12.93 42.95
N GLN A 52 34.02 -12.73 43.35
CA GLN A 52 35.08 -12.16 42.51
C GLN A 52 36.06 -13.23 42.06
N GLY A 53 36.63 -13.06 40.87
CA GLY A 53 37.90 -13.69 40.48
C GLY A 53 38.04 -13.95 38.98
N PRO A 54 39.27 -13.98 38.42
CA PRO A 54 40.48 -13.28 38.86
C PRO A 54 41.14 -12.43 37.74
N ARG A 55 42.05 -11.52 38.11
CA ARG A 55 42.95 -10.84 37.16
C ARG A 55 44.13 -11.75 36.76
N PRO A 56 44.59 -11.65 35.50
CA PRO A 56 45.95 -11.16 35.22
C PRO A 56 45.91 -10.05 34.14
N ALA A 57 47.00 -9.37 33.76
CA ALA A 57 48.19 -8.90 34.47
C ALA A 57 48.71 -7.67 33.68
N ALA A 58 49.43 -6.73 34.32
CA ALA A 58 49.79 -5.45 33.68
C ALA A 58 51.16 -5.47 33.00
N VAL A 59 51.31 -4.69 31.92
CA VAL A 59 52.61 -4.29 31.35
C VAL A 59 52.61 -2.77 31.12
N ASN A 60 53.63 -2.13 31.68
CA ASN A 60 53.96 -0.69 31.60
C ASN A 60 54.62 -0.34 30.25
N SER A 61 54.86 0.90 29.82
CA SER A 61 54.33 2.25 30.11
C SER A 61 55.10 3.23 29.21
N THR A 62 54.46 4.29 28.69
CA THR A 62 55.16 5.56 28.39
C THR A 62 54.18 6.72 28.30
N ALA A 63 54.55 7.85 28.88
CA ALA A 63 53.91 9.16 28.68
C ALA A 63 55.01 10.20 28.39
N VAL A 64 54.68 11.24 27.62
CA VAL A 64 55.58 12.37 27.32
C VAL A 64 54.78 13.67 27.46
N THR A 65 55.42 14.74 27.96
CA THR A 65 54.75 15.93 28.50
C THR A 65 55.32 17.26 28.00
N SER A 66 54.44 18.15 27.52
CA SER A 66 54.61 19.62 27.39
C SER A 66 53.25 20.21 26.94
N SER A 67 52.65 21.30 27.45
CA SER A 67 53.14 22.61 27.95
C SER A 67 53.67 23.52 26.82
N SER A 68 53.22 24.76 26.57
CA SER A 68 52.11 25.59 27.09
C SER A 68 51.59 26.50 25.92
N SER A 69 50.59 27.40 25.99
CA SER A 69 50.51 28.60 26.85
C SER A 69 49.12 29.32 26.77
N HIS A 70 48.98 30.39 27.57
CA HIS A 70 47.84 31.33 27.67
C HIS A 70 47.60 32.16 26.37
N MET A 71 46.53 32.97 26.16
CA MET A 71 45.73 33.82 27.07
C MET A 71 44.25 34.02 26.65
N VAL A 72 43.47 34.55 27.61
CA VAL A 72 42.14 35.17 27.44
C VAL A 72 42.19 36.59 28.03
N PRO A 73 41.47 37.57 27.45
CA PRO A 73 40.99 38.74 28.18
C PRO A 73 39.44 38.78 28.24
N GLN A 74 38.89 38.93 29.44
CA GLN A 74 37.50 39.38 29.64
C GLN A 74 37.46 40.90 29.81
N GLN A 75 36.37 41.56 29.37
CA GLN A 75 35.69 42.56 30.20
C GLN A 75 34.27 42.89 29.68
N THR A 76 33.36 43.08 30.65
CA THR A 76 31.97 43.58 30.58
C THR A 76 31.88 44.85 31.45
N PRO A 77 30.73 45.53 31.67
CA PRO A 77 29.34 45.39 31.15
C PRO A 77 28.94 46.62 30.29
N THR A 78 27.71 47.03 29.95
CA THR A 78 26.38 47.12 30.63
C THR A 78 25.33 47.46 29.52
N ALA A 79 24.00 47.55 29.65
CA ALA A 79 23.08 47.62 30.79
C ALA A 79 21.71 46.95 30.47
N SER A 80 20.57 47.49 30.96
CA SER A 80 19.22 46.91 30.75
C SER A 80 18.11 47.98 30.76
N ILE A 81 17.16 47.85 29.82
CA ILE A 81 15.81 48.45 29.79
C ILE A 81 14.92 47.44 29.04
N ARG A 82 13.66 47.09 29.34
CA ARG A 82 12.76 47.04 30.51
C ARG A 82 11.33 47.13 29.93
N GLY A 83 10.50 46.12 30.14
CA GLY A 83 9.09 46.08 29.69
C GLY A 83 8.86 45.11 28.51
N VAL A 84 7.72 44.43 28.39
CA VAL A 84 6.47 44.47 29.18
C VAL A 84 5.91 43.05 29.35
N ASN A 85 5.28 42.76 30.50
CA ASN A 85 4.56 41.50 30.73
C ASN A 85 3.23 41.45 29.97
N SER A 86 2.92 40.29 29.39
CA SER A 86 1.53 39.80 29.33
C SER A 86 1.54 38.28 29.38
N GLY A 87 0.79 37.70 30.32
CA GLY A 87 0.64 36.25 30.44
C GLY A 87 -0.77 35.85 30.01
N TYR A 88 -0.87 34.94 29.04
CA TYR A 88 -2.13 34.28 28.71
C TYR A 88 -1.99 32.76 28.79
N ARG A 89 -2.75 32.19 29.73
CA ARG A 89 -2.98 30.75 29.88
C ARG A 89 -4.24 30.43 29.09
N ASN A 90 -4.14 29.67 28.01
CA ASN A 90 -5.30 29.12 27.31
C ASN A 90 -5.12 27.63 27.05
N SER A 91 -6.11 26.85 27.50
CA SER A 91 -6.44 25.57 26.88
C SER A 91 -7.10 25.85 25.53
N VAL A 92 -6.90 24.98 24.54
CA VAL A 92 -7.66 25.03 23.28
C VAL A 92 -8.17 23.63 22.99
N GLU A 93 -9.49 23.47 23.00
CA GLU A 93 -10.16 22.23 22.64
C GLU A 93 -10.14 22.05 21.12
N TYR A 94 -9.95 20.82 20.65
CA TYR A 94 -10.02 20.48 19.23
C TYR A 94 -11.47 20.52 18.74
N ASN A 95 -11.93 21.70 18.30
CA ASN A 95 -13.18 21.83 17.56
C ASN A 95 -13.00 21.30 16.14
N ALA A 96 -13.83 20.32 15.75
CA ALA A 96 -13.80 19.73 14.42
C ALA A 96 -14.42 20.68 13.38
N CYS A 97 -13.65 21.04 12.35
CA CYS A 97 -14.16 21.86 11.25
C CYS A 97 -15.04 21.02 10.31
N HIS A 98 -16.35 21.11 10.48
CA HIS A 98 -17.33 20.51 9.56
C HIS A 98 -17.21 21.08 8.14
N ILE A 99 -16.84 20.22 7.18
CA ILE A 99 -17.07 20.50 5.76
C ILE A 99 -18.54 20.21 5.45
N LYS A 100 -19.30 21.23 5.07
CA LYS A 100 -20.72 21.09 4.68
C LYS A 100 -20.82 20.56 3.25
N GLY A 101 -21.12 19.28 3.09
CA GLY A 101 -21.84 18.80 1.90
C GLY A 101 -23.28 19.34 1.93
N VAL A 102 -23.78 19.86 0.81
CA VAL A 102 -25.17 20.32 0.70
C VAL A 102 -26.06 19.13 0.39
N TYR A 103 -26.82 18.68 1.38
CA TYR A 103 -27.89 17.70 1.21
C TYR A 103 -29.17 18.27 1.84
N VAL A 104 -30.23 18.41 1.04
CA VAL A 104 -31.53 18.91 1.50
C VAL A 104 -32.41 17.71 1.90
N PRO A 105 -32.94 17.63 3.13
CA PRO A 105 -33.85 16.56 3.50
C PRO A 105 -35.22 16.73 2.82
N ASN A 106 -35.69 15.70 2.11
CA ASN A 106 -37.11 15.62 1.72
C ASN A 106 -37.98 15.42 2.96
N ALA A 107 -39.03 16.24 3.10
CA ALA A 107 -40.04 16.09 4.15
C ALA A 107 -41.11 15.06 3.76
N SER A 108 -41.73 14.44 4.78
CA SER A 108 -42.84 13.48 4.62
C SER A 108 -44.14 14.18 4.16
N PRO A 109 -45.05 13.52 3.41
CA PRO A 109 -46.10 14.21 2.66
C PRO A 109 -47.41 14.39 3.43
N TYR A 110 -47.87 15.63 3.61
CA TYR A 110 -49.27 15.97 3.86
C TYR A 110 -49.67 17.33 3.23
N ASP A 111 -50.84 17.32 2.60
CA ASP A 111 -51.84 18.37 2.35
C ASP A 111 -51.58 19.68 1.54
N LEU A 112 -52.26 19.71 0.38
CA LEU A 112 -53.13 20.78 -0.17
C LEU A 112 -52.62 22.18 -0.62
N SER A 113 -52.56 22.31 -1.96
CA SER A 113 -53.36 23.23 -2.81
C SER A 113 -53.06 24.74 -2.96
N THR A 114 -52.81 25.13 -4.23
CA THR A 114 -53.33 26.31 -4.99
C THR A 114 -53.14 27.76 -4.49
N SER A 115 -52.31 28.54 -5.21
CA SER A 115 -52.69 29.79 -5.96
C SER A 115 -51.41 30.52 -6.47
N THR A 116 -51.24 30.87 -7.75
CA THR A 116 -51.84 31.96 -8.57
C THR A 116 -51.12 33.33 -8.49
N ARG A 117 -50.13 33.53 -9.39
CA ARG A 117 -49.86 34.74 -10.21
C ARG A 117 -49.76 36.14 -9.52
N SER A 118 -48.54 36.66 -9.36
CA SER A 118 -48.16 38.10 -9.46
C SER A 118 -46.64 38.33 -9.18
N GLN A 119 -45.96 39.42 -9.59
CA GLN A 119 -46.25 40.42 -10.63
C GLN A 119 -44.96 41.07 -11.21
N SER A 120 -45.01 41.42 -12.50
CA SER A 120 -44.15 42.27 -13.34
C SER A 120 -43.37 43.47 -12.75
N SER A 121 -42.14 43.68 -13.25
CA SER A 121 -41.63 45.02 -13.62
C SER A 121 -40.75 44.97 -14.91
N SER A 122 -39.90 45.97 -15.18
CA SER A 122 -39.62 46.48 -16.54
C SER A 122 -38.35 47.36 -16.69
N MET A 123 -38.19 47.98 -17.88
CA MET A 123 -37.23 49.02 -18.35
C MET A 123 -35.92 48.53 -19.04
N VAL A 124 -35.39 49.14 -20.14
CA VAL A 124 -35.98 49.88 -21.30
C VAL A 124 -34.91 50.18 -22.40
N ARG A 125 -35.27 50.12 -23.72
CA ARG A 125 -34.58 50.68 -24.94
C ARG A 125 -33.15 50.17 -25.30
N ASP A 126 -32.61 50.32 -26.53
CA ASP A 126 -33.10 50.89 -27.82
C ASP A 126 -32.48 50.27 -29.10
N GLY A 127 -33.07 50.55 -30.28
CA GLY A 127 -32.54 50.29 -31.65
C GLY A 127 -32.66 48.84 -32.16
N GLY A 128 -32.86 48.49 -33.44
CA GLY A 128 -32.85 49.21 -34.74
C GLY A 128 -32.10 48.32 -35.77
N GLU A 129 -32.49 48.07 -37.04
CA GLU A 129 -33.55 48.62 -37.91
C GLU A 129 -34.22 47.53 -38.82
N GLN A 130 -34.72 47.93 -40.01
CA GLN A 130 -35.71 47.31 -40.92
C GLN A 130 -35.19 46.11 -41.77
N THR A 131 -35.98 45.09 -42.21
CA THR A 131 -36.96 44.99 -43.35
C THR A 131 -36.28 45.16 -44.75
N GLU A 132 -36.54 44.46 -45.89
CA GLU A 132 -37.78 43.94 -46.56
C GLU A 132 -37.59 42.77 -47.60
N ILE A 133 -38.65 41.93 -47.75
CA ILE A 133 -39.32 41.42 -49.00
C ILE A 133 -38.60 40.59 -50.12
N HIS A 134 -38.94 39.28 -50.24
CA HIS A 134 -39.77 38.56 -51.28
C HIS A 134 -39.76 38.94 -52.82
N PRO A 135 -40.42 38.21 -53.79
CA PRO A 135 -41.01 36.83 -53.86
C PRO A 135 -40.88 36.07 -55.26
N LEU A 136 -41.60 34.91 -55.42
CA LEU A 136 -42.08 34.24 -56.68
C LEU A 136 -41.08 33.39 -57.54
N ILE A 137 -41.43 32.33 -58.33
CA ILE A 137 -42.64 31.48 -58.51
C ILE A 137 -42.32 30.10 -59.20
N SER A 138 -43.22 29.11 -59.07
CA SER A 138 -43.44 27.91 -59.93
C SER A 138 -42.79 26.56 -59.57
N GLY A 139 -43.52 25.47 -59.83
CA GLY A 139 -43.10 24.05 -59.73
C GLY A 139 -44.05 23.19 -58.88
N SER A 140 -44.64 22.14 -59.46
CA SER A 140 -45.57 21.22 -58.77
C SER A 140 -45.32 19.75 -59.15
N MET A 141 -45.50 18.84 -58.19
CA MET A 141 -46.00 17.44 -58.27
C MET A 141 -45.24 16.43 -57.39
N ASP A 142 -46.00 15.80 -56.50
CA ASP A 142 -46.07 14.36 -56.17
C ASP A 142 -44.82 13.55 -55.71
N THR A 143 -44.73 13.45 -54.39
CA THR A 143 -44.57 12.20 -53.59
C THR A 143 -43.58 11.10 -53.99
N VAL A 144 -42.57 10.88 -53.13
CA VAL A 144 -42.11 9.54 -52.69
C VAL A 144 -41.90 9.57 -51.17
N ASP A 145 -42.43 8.60 -50.43
CA ASP A 145 -42.31 8.47 -48.95
C ASP A 145 -41.15 7.53 -48.58
N ASP A 146 -39.90 8.00 -48.75
CA ASP A 146 -38.71 7.24 -48.35
C ASP A 146 -38.52 7.27 -46.83
N LYS A 147 -39.11 6.29 -46.16
CA LYS A 147 -38.92 6.03 -44.73
C LYS A 147 -37.50 5.56 -44.44
N GLN A 148 -36.60 6.51 -44.21
CA GLN A 148 -35.35 6.24 -43.50
C GLN A 148 -35.68 5.72 -42.09
N MET A 149 -35.58 4.41 -41.91
CA MET A 149 -35.50 3.82 -40.58
C MET A 149 -34.25 4.37 -39.89
N VAL A 150 -34.44 5.12 -38.82
CA VAL A 150 -33.34 5.52 -37.94
C VAL A 150 -32.78 4.26 -37.30
N GLU A 151 -31.61 3.82 -37.76
CA GLU A 151 -30.88 2.73 -37.11
C GLU A 151 -30.50 3.17 -35.69
N ILE A 152 -31.26 2.68 -34.71
CA ILE A 152 -30.87 2.73 -33.31
C ILE A 152 -29.52 2.02 -33.21
N PRO A 153 -28.45 2.66 -32.71
CA PRO A 153 -27.16 2.02 -32.58
C PRO A 153 -27.29 0.72 -31.80
N GLN A 154 -27.04 -0.41 -32.47
CA GLN A 154 -27.06 -1.70 -31.80
C GLN A 154 -26.00 -1.67 -30.70
N LYS A 155 -26.43 -1.74 -29.44
CA LYS A 155 -25.52 -2.02 -28.33
C LYS A 155 -24.79 -3.30 -28.69
N SER A 156 -23.47 -3.23 -28.79
CA SER A 156 -22.65 -4.39 -29.11
C SER A 156 -22.99 -5.51 -28.13
N PRO A 157 -23.23 -6.75 -28.61
CA PRO A 157 -23.57 -7.86 -27.74
C PRO A 157 -22.43 -8.01 -26.73
N GLU A 158 -22.77 -8.06 -25.44
CA GLU A 158 -21.76 -8.22 -24.41
C GLU A 158 -20.95 -9.48 -24.67
N ARG A 159 -19.63 -9.38 -24.51
CA ARG A 159 -18.73 -10.52 -24.59
C ARG A 159 -19.23 -11.63 -23.66
N ASP A 160 -19.48 -12.80 -24.23
CA ASP A 160 -19.69 -13.99 -23.43
C ASP A 160 -18.36 -14.43 -22.80
N PHE A 161 -18.47 -14.92 -21.57
CA PHE A 161 -17.37 -15.47 -20.78
C PHE A 161 -17.59 -16.95 -20.47
N SER A 162 -18.66 -17.57 -20.98
CA SER A 162 -18.88 -19.00 -20.84
C SER A 162 -17.69 -19.81 -21.39
N GLY A 163 -17.25 -20.82 -20.62
CA GLY A 163 -16.09 -21.65 -20.98
C GLY A 163 -14.72 -20.98 -20.85
N THR A 164 -14.63 -19.72 -20.39
CA THR A 164 -13.32 -19.08 -20.09
C THR A 164 -12.72 -19.63 -18.79
N PRO A 165 -11.38 -19.54 -18.58
CA PRO A 165 -10.74 -20.07 -17.37
C PRO A 165 -11.34 -19.53 -16.07
N TYR A 166 -11.55 -20.39 -15.08
CA TYR A 166 -12.13 -20.06 -13.79
C TYR A 166 -11.20 -19.12 -13.00
N ILE A 167 -11.69 -17.92 -12.65
CA ILE A 167 -10.97 -16.96 -11.81
C ILE A 167 -11.67 -16.87 -10.45
N PRO A 168 -11.04 -17.32 -9.35
CA PRO A 168 -11.58 -17.19 -8.00
C PRO A 168 -11.91 -15.75 -7.62
N VAL A 169 -13.12 -15.51 -7.08
CA VAL A 169 -13.57 -14.21 -6.58
C VAL A 169 -13.64 -14.24 -5.05
N TYR A 170 -12.88 -13.33 -4.44
CA TYR A 170 -12.87 -13.10 -3.00
C TYR A 170 -13.51 -11.74 -2.70
N VAL A 171 -14.09 -11.58 -1.51
CA VAL A 171 -14.63 -10.28 -1.06
C VAL A 171 -13.87 -9.79 0.18
N MET A 172 -13.41 -8.55 0.15
CA MET A 172 -12.75 -7.92 1.30
C MET A 172 -13.79 -7.59 2.38
N LEU A 173 -13.53 -7.95 3.64
CA LEU A 173 -14.39 -7.64 4.79
C LEU A 173 -14.28 -6.15 5.19
N PRO A 174 -15.22 -5.59 5.97
CA PRO A 174 -15.12 -4.21 6.50
C PRO A 174 -13.79 -3.98 7.25
N LEU A 175 -13.20 -2.78 7.12
CA LEU A 175 -11.90 -2.46 7.75
C LEU A 175 -11.94 -2.66 9.28
N GLY A 176 -12.99 -2.16 9.91
CA GLY A 176 -13.27 -2.31 11.34
C GLY A 176 -14.00 -3.59 11.75
N VAL A 177 -13.95 -4.68 10.96
CA VAL A 177 -14.62 -5.96 11.31
C VAL A 177 -14.14 -6.52 12.66
N VAL A 178 -12.88 -6.26 13.04
CA VAL A 178 -12.37 -6.45 14.40
C VAL A 178 -12.03 -5.07 14.96
N ASN A 179 -12.48 -4.79 16.19
CA ASN A 179 -12.28 -3.48 16.83
C ASN A 179 -10.94 -3.36 17.58
N MET A 180 -10.62 -2.16 18.09
CA MET A 180 -9.39 -1.85 18.83
C MET A 180 -9.17 -2.64 20.15
N LYS A 181 -10.10 -3.49 20.59
CA LYS A 181 -9.93 -4.43 21.72
C LYS A 181 -9.68 -5.88 21.27
N CYS A 182 -9.56 -6.11 19.96
CA CYS A 182 -9.64 -7.41 19.32
C CYS A 182 -10.97 -8.14 19.58
N GLU A 183 -12.10 -7.44 19.49
CA GLU A 183 -13.45 -8.02 19.52
C GLU A 183 -14.07 -7.99 18.10
N LEU A 184 -14.80 -9.04 17.72
CA LEU A 184 -15.51 -9.11 16.44
C LEU A 184 -16.78 -8.25 16.46
N VAL A 185 -16.91 -7.32 15.51
CA VAL A 185 -18.06 -6.43 15.34
C VAL A 185 -19.18 -7.14 14.57
N ASP A 186 -20.42 -6.94 15.01
CA ASP A 186 -21.67 -7.57 14.51
C ASP A 186 -21.51 -9.02 13.97
N PRO A 187 -21.22 -10.01 14.84
CA PRO A 187 -21.05 -11.40 14.42
C PRO A 187 -22.28 -11.97 13.70
N ASP A 188 -23.50 -11.57 14.08
CA ASP A 188 -24.74 -12.12 13.55
C ASP A 188 -25.13 -11.50 12.20
N GLY A 189 -24.89 -10.21 11.98
CA GLY A 189 -25.00 -9.56 10.68
C GLY A 189 -23.93 -10.07 9.71
N LEU A 190 -22.68 -10.15 10.15
CA LEU A 190 -21.59 -10.69 9.35
C LEU A 190 -21.84 -12.16 8.96
N LEU A 191 -22.31 -13.01 9.87
CA LEU A 191 -22.63 -14.41 9.56
C LEU A 191 -23.74 -14.54 8.50
N LYS A 192 -24.72 -13.62 8.46
CA LYS A 192 -25.73 -13.56 7.40
C LYS A 192 -25.09 -13.14 6.07
N GLN A 193 -24.24 -12.10 6.07
CA GLN A 193 -23.53 -11.64 4.88
C GLN A 193 -22.61 -12.71 4.29
N LEU A 194 -21.83 -13.42 5.11
CA LEU A 194 -20.98 -14.53 4.68
C LEU A 194 -21.79 -15.66 4.01
N ARG A 195 -22.97 -16.00 4.56
CA ARG A 195 -23.89 -17.00 3.96
C ARG A 195 -24.47 -16.51 2.63
N VAL A 196 -24.80 -15.23 2.52
CA VAL A 196 -25.27 -14.60 1.27
C VAL A 196 -24.17 -14.62 0.20
N LEU A 197 -22.94 -14.23 0.53
CA LEU A 197 -21.77 -14.35 -0.36
C LEU A 197 -21.57 -15.81 -0.83
N LYS A 198 -21.61 -16.77 0.10
CA LYS A 198 -21.46 -18.20 -0.24
C LYS A 198 -22.57 -18.72 -1.16
N SER A 199 -23.78 -18.19 -1.05
CA SER A 199 -24.93 -18.61 -1.87
C SER A 199 -24.81 -18.24 -3.36
N VAL A 200 -23.96 -17.26 -3.70
CA VAL A 200 -23.60 -16.88 -5.08
C VAL A 200 -22.19 -17.34 -5.46
N ASN A 201 -21.77 -18.50 -4.94
CA ASN A 201 -20.53 -19.20 -5.22
C ASN A 201 -19.20 -18.48 -4.89
N VAL A 202 -19.20 -17.34 -4.18
CA VAL A 202 -17.95 -16.66 -3.75
C VAL A 202 -16.97 -17.65 -3.11
N ASP A 203 -15.73 -17.62 -3.59
CA ASP A 203 -14.67 -18.55 -3.20
C ASP A 203 -14.28 -18.36 -1.73
N GLY A 204 -14.15 -17.10 -1.32
CA GLY A 204 -13.64 -16.74 -0.01
C GLY A 204 -13.72 -15.25 0.34
N VAL A 205 -13.10 -14.90 1.45
CA VAL A 205 -13.02 -13.52 1.95
C VAL A 205 -11.58 -13.12 2.27
N VAL A 206 -11.30 -11.82 2.22
CA VAL A 206 -10.00 -11.23 2.56
C VAL A 206 -10.17 -10.32 3.77
N VAL A 207 -9.21 -10.35 4.71
CA VAL A 207 -9.25 -9.55 5.94
C VAL A 207 -7.89 -9.01 6.34
N ASP A 208 -7.88 -7.77 6.84
CA ASP A 208 -6.74 -7.13 7.47
C ASP A 208 -6.51 -7.66 8.90
N CYS A 209 -5.36 -8.29 9.15
CA CYS A 209 -4.86 -8.57 10.51
C CYS A 209 -3.99 -7.40 10.99
N TRP A 210 -4.65 -6.40 11.58
CA TRP A 210 -4.06 -5.14 12.00
C TRP A 210 -3.04 -5.30 13.13
N TRP A 211 -1.79 -4.96 12.85
CA TRP A 211 -0.70 -5.02 13.82
C TRP A 211 -1.01 -4.20 15.09
N GLY A 212 -1.60 -3.01 14.91
CA GLY A 212 -2.02 -2.11 15.99
C GLY A 212 -3.19 -2.58 16.86
N ILE A 213 -3.93 -3.62 16.46
CA ILE A 213 -4.94 -4.27 17.30
C ILE A 213 -4.34 -5.46 18.03
N VAL A 214 -3.49 -6.24 17.35
CA VAL A 214 -3.04 -7.53 17.84
C VAL A 214 -1.85 -7.42 18.79
N GLU A 215 -0.84 -6.57 18.50
CA GLU A 215 0.33 -6.32 19.38
C GLU A 215 0.21 -4.95 20.09
N ALA A 216 -1.03 -4.51 20.35
CA ALA A 216 -1.39 -3.12 20.65
C ALA A 216 -0.66 -2.51 21.87
N HIS A 217 -0.53 -3.28 22.95
CA HIS A 217 -0.14 -2.76 24.27
C HIS A 217 1.37 -2.82 24.51
N ALA A 218 2.00 -3.97 24.24
CA ALA A 218 3.42 -4.18 24.48
C ALA A 218 4.05 -5.12 23.45
N PRO A 219 5.39 -5.06 23.25
CA PRO A 219 6.12 -6.01 22.42
C PRO A 219 5.82 -7.46 22.79
N GLN A 220 5.54 -8.28 21.77
CA GLN A 220 5.29 -9.72 21.86
C GLN A 220 4.04 -10.16 22.65
N GLU A 221 3.20 -9.21 23.11
CA GLU A 221 1.88 -9.50 23.69
C GLU A 221 0.80 -9.54 22.59
N TYR A 222 0.61 -10.71 21.98
CA TYR A 222 -0.31 -10.91 20.87
C TYR A 222 -1.73 -11.31 21.32
N ASN A 223 -2.75 -10.53 20.95
CA ASN A 223 -4.17 -10.83 21.14
C ASN A 223 -4.86 -11.13 19.80
N TRP A 224 -5.19 -12.40 19.57
CA TRP A 224 -5.82 -12.88 18.34
C TRP A 224 -7.33 -13.18 18.46
N ASN A 225 -7.97 -12.88 19.60
CA ASN A 225 -9.28 -13.43 19.96
C ASN A 225 -10.43 -13.07 18.99
N GLY A 226 -10.51 -11.83 18.51
CA GLY A 226 -11.49 -11.40 17.51
C GLY A 226 -11.30 -12.12 16.17
N TYR A 227 -10.03 -12.29 15.76
CA TYR A 227 -9.67 -13.02 14.54
C TYR A 227 -9.96 -14.52 14.65
N LYS A 228 -9.76 -15.17 15.80
CA LYS A 228 -10.20 -16.57 16.05
C LYS A 228 -11.70 -16.74 15.81
N ARG A 229 -12.53 -15.86 16.39
CA ARG A 229 -13.98 -15.91 16.21
C ARG A 229 -14.40 -15.69 14.75
N LEU A 230 -13.74 -14.76 14.07
CA LEU A 230 -13.97 -14.50 12.64
C LEU A 230 -13.60 -15.70 11.77
N PHE A 231 -12.40 -16.27 11.96
CA PHE A 231 -11.90 -17.35 11.12
C PHE A 231 -12.72 -18.63 11.31
N GLN A 232 -13.21 -18.88 12.54
CA GLN A 232 -14.17 -19.94 12.81
C GLN A 232 -15.48 -19.76 12.03
N MET A 233 -16.05 -18.55 11.95
CA MET A 233 -17.23 -18.27 11.12
C MET A 233 -16.96 -18.47 9.61
N VAL A 234 -15.75 -18.15 9.13
CA VAL A 234 -15.33 -18.39 7.74
C VAL A 234 -15.17 -19.89 7.44
N ARG A 235 -14.58 -20.66 8.37
CA ARG A 235 -14.50 -22.13 8.34
C ARG A 235 -15.90 -22.77 8.30
N GLU A 236 -16.81 -22.35 9.19
CA GLU A 236 -18.20 -22.84 9.25
C GLU A 236 -19.03 -22.52 7.99
N THR A 237 -18.80 -21.36 7.37
CA THR A 237 -19.47 -20.97 6.12
C THR A 237 -18.84 -21.57 4.86
N LYS A 238 -17.78 -22.36 4.99
CA LYS A 238 -17.06 -23.02 3.87
C LYS A 238 -16.57 -22.03 2.81
N LEU A 239 -16.14 -20.86 3.28
CA LEU A 239 -15.43 -19.84 2.50
C LEU A 239 -13.92 -20.06 2.71
N LYS A 240 -13.11 -19.83 1.67
CA LYS A 240 -11.65 -19.69 1.86
C LYS A 240 -11.35 -18.34 2.53
N LEU A 241 -10.20 -18.27 3.18
CA LEU A 241 -9.72 -17.11 3.90
C LEU A 241 -8.40 -16.65 3.30
N ARG A 242 -8.23 -15.35 3.15
CA ARG A 242 -6.93 -14.72 2.90
C ARG A 242 -6.71 -13.61 3.89
N VAL A 243 -5.47 -13.46 4.32
CA VAL A 243 -5.13 -12.57 5.42
C VAL A 243 -4.03 -11.62 5.01
N VAL A 244 -4.25 -10.34 5.23
CA VAL A 244 -3.25 -9.29 5.07
C VAL A 244 -2.53 -9.11 6.40
N MET A 245 -1.19 -9.19 6.40
CA MET A 245 -0.35 -8.83 7.54
C MET A 245 -0.21 -7.30 7.54
N SER A 246 -1.20 -6.62 8.11
CA SER A 246 -1.36 -5.18 7.99
C SER A 246 -0.49 -4.43 9.00
N PHE A 247 0.80 -4.30 8.65
CA PHE A 247 1.84 -3.56 9.37
C PHE A 247 1.78 -2.03 9.19
N HIS A 248 0.58 -1.49 8.99
CA HIS A 248 0.33 -0.08 8.69
C HIS A 248 -0.92 0.45 9.41
N GLU A 249 -1.03 1.77 9.52
CA GLU A 249 -2.23 2.47 9.97
C GLU A 249 -3.36 2.34 8.94
N CYS A 250 -4.57 2.03 9.39
CA CYS A 250 -5.78 2.39 8.65
C CYS A 250 -6.26 3.76 9.13
N GLY A 251 -6.56 4.66 8.21
CA GLY A 251 -7.06 6.01 8.50
C GLY A 251 -6.31 7.07 7.72
N GLY A 252 -7.03 7.83 6.90
CA GLY A 252 -6.51 8.99 6.17
C GLY A 252 -6.08 8.71 4.73
N ASN A 253 -6.19 7.48 4.25
CA ASN A 253 -6.19 7.16 2.82
C ASN A 253 -7.62 7.18 2.27
N VAL A 254 -7.76 7.22 0.93
CA VAL A 254 -9.08 7.23 0.27
C VAL A 254 -9.76 5.87 0.47
N GLY A 255 -10.93 5.88 1.12
CA GLY A 255 -11.71 4.67 1.42
C GLY A 255 -11.57 4.13 2.84
N ASP A 256 -10.73 4.74 3.68
CA ASP A 256 -10.67 4.41 5.12
C ASP A 256 -11.91 4.97 5.86
N ASP A 257 -12.74 4.09 6.44
CA ASP A 257 -13.90 4.45 7.27
C ASP A 257 -13.64 4.34 8.79
N VAL A 258 -12.47 3.85 9.18
CA VAL A 258 -12.02 3.69 10.57
C VAL A 258 -10.61 4.24 10.77
N CYS A 259 -10.20 4.39 12.03
CA CYS A 259 -8.84 4.74 12.42
C CYS A 259 -8.25 3.65 13.32
N ILE A 260 -7.20 2.98 12.84
CA ILE A 260 -6.49 1.88 13.48
C ILE A 260 -4.99 2.20 13.35
N PRO A 261 -4.37 2.87 14.35
CA PRO A 261 -2.96 3.26 14.29
C PRO A 261 -2.02 2.07 14.45
N LEU A 262 -0.71 2.29 14.24
CA LEU A 262 0.34 1.37 14.70
C LEU A 262 0.26 1.16 16.24
N PRO A 263 0.84 0.06 16.79
CA PRO A 263 0.78 -0.23 18.22
C PRO A 263 1.21 0.94 19.11
N HIS A 264 0.59 1.05 20.29
CA HIS A 264 0.84 2.19 21.19
C HIS A 264 2.33 2.33 21.55
N TRP A 265 2.98 1.20 21.87
CA TRP A 265 4.40 1.16 22.20
C TRP A 265 5.33 1.58 21.05
N VAL A 266 4.88 1.55 19.79
CA VAL A 266 5.61 2.07 18.63
C VAL A 266 5.46 3.59 18.56
N ALA A 267 4.24 4.10 18.73
CA ALA A 267 3.97 5.54 18.81
C ALA A 267 4.71 6.20 19.99
N GLU A 268 4.90 5.48 21.11
CA GLU A 268 5.76 5.94 22.21
C GLU A 268 7.21 6.16 21.78
N ILE A 269 7.80 5.21 21.03
CA ILE A 269 9.17 5.32 20.51
C ILE A 269 9.24 6.45 19.48
N GLY A 270 8.23 6.59 18.61
CA GLY A 270 8.17 7.67 17.63
C GLY A 270 8.19 9.08 18.23
N ARG A 271 7.71 9.26 19.47
CA ARG A 271 7.82 10.53 20.21
C ARG A 271 9.24 10.86 20.68
N SER A 272 10.10 9.86 20.89
CA SER A 272 11.50 10.03 21.32
C SER A 272 12.51 9.89 20.17
N ASN A 273 12.13 9.18 19.12
CA ASN A 273 12.91 8.92 17.91
C ASN A 273 11.99 9.03 16.67
N PRO A 274 11.72 10.25 16.17
CA PRO A 274 10.79 10.45 15.04
C PRO A 274 11.31 9.84 13.72
N ASP A 275 12.60 9.51 13.63
CA ASP A 275 13.22 8.88 12.46
C ASP A 275 12.90 7.38 12.31
N ILE A 276 12.10 6.77 13.20
CA ILE A 276 11.50 5.46 12.90
C ILE A 276 10.46 5.53 11.78
N PHE A 277 10.02 6.74 11.39
CA PHE A 277 8.99 6.99 10.39
C PHE A 277 9.54 7.62 9.11
N PHE A 278 8.88 7.35 8.00
CA PHE A 278 9.19 8.00 6.72
C PHE A 278 9.08 9.52 6.84
N THR A 279 9.99 10.22 6.16
CA THR A 279 10.22 11.65 6.38
C THR A 279 10.48 12.36 5.06
N ASP A 280 9.77 13.47 4.82
CA ASP A 280 9.92 14.31 3.65
C ASP A 280 10.98 15.41 3.82
N ARG A 281 11.17 16.23 2.78
CA ARG A 281 12.21 17.26 2.74
C ARG A 281 12.03 18.36 3.79
N GLU A 282 10.79 18.63 4.21
CA GLU A 282 10.47 19.62 5.25
C GLU A 282 10.54 19.03 6.66
N GLY A 283 10.84 17.72 6.78
CA GLY A 283 10.97 17.01 8.05
C GLY A 283 9.64 16.53 8.63
N ARG A 284 8.54 16.60 7.86
CA ARG A 284 7.25 16.02 8.27
C ARG A 284 7.37 14.51 8.29
N ARG A 285 6.78 13.88 9.32
CA ARG A 285 6.89 12.44 9.59
C ARG A 285 5.56 11.77 9.29
N ASN A 286 5.55 10.73 8.45
CA ASN A 286 4.34 9.92 8.24
C ASN A 286 4.36 8.69 9.19
N PRO A 287 3.51 8.66 10.24
CA PRO A 287 3.44 7.55 11.20
C PRO A 287 2.69 6.31 10.68
N GLU A 288 2.20 6.32 9.44
CA GLU A 288 1.41 5.24 8.84
C GLU A 288 2.14 3.89 8.81
N CYS A 289 3.47 3.89 8.64
CA CYS A 289 4.31 2.69 8.68
C CYS A 289 5.76 3.05 9.08
N LEU A 290 6.55 2.04 9.44
CA LEU A 290 7.96 2.24 9.80
C LEU A 290 8.83 2.51 8.55
N SER A 291 9.80 3.41 8.66
CA SER A 291 10.81 3.62 7.62
C SER A 291 11.66 2.36 7.45
N TRP A 292 11.84 1.95 6.19
CA TRP A 292 12.75 0.86 5.81
C TRP A 292 14.21 1.11 6.22
N GLY A 293 14.56 2.35 6.59
CA GLY A 293 15.85 2.69 7.21
C GLY A 293 16.13 1.94 8.52
N ILE A 294 15.10 1.60 9.30
CA ILE A 294 15.24 0.89 10.58
C ILE A 294 15.10 -0.65 10.49
N ASP A 295 15.01 -1.21 9.28
CA ASP A 295 14.92 -2.67 9.04
C ASP A 295 16.01 -3.48 9.77
N LYS A 296 17.19 -2.90 9.97
CA LYS A 296 18.35 -3.56 10.59
C LYS A 296 18.87 -2.85 11.86
N GLU A 297 18.15 -1.84 12.36
CA GLU A 297 18.58 -1.01 13.49
C GLU A 297 17.75 -1.38 14.73
N ARG A 298 18.39 -1.67 15.88
CA ARG A 298 17.74 -2.22 17.10
C ARG A 298 16.98 -1.18 17.94
N VAL A 299 16.15 -0.37 17.29
CA VAL A 299 15.48 0.80 17.88
C VAL A 299 14.09 0.50 18.45
N LEU A 300 13.51 -0.67 18.17
CA LEU A 300 12.17 -1.06 18.60
C LEU A 300 12.23 -1.85 19.92
N ARG A 301 12.58 -1.14 21.02
CA ARG A 301 12.84 -1.73 22.35
C ARG A 301 13.82 -2.92 22.28
N GLY A 302 14.88 -2.78 21.47
CA GLY A 302 15.92 -3.79 21.26
C GLY A 302 15.73 -4.70 20.04
N ARG A 303 14.52 -4.75 19.46
CA ARG A 303 14.25 -5.43 18.17
C ARG A 303 14.51 -4.51 16.98
N THR A 304 14.73 -5.09 15.80
CA THR A 304 14.67 -4.39 14.50
C THR A 304 13.26 -4.49 13.88
N ALA A 305 12.94 -3.70 12.86
CA ALA A 305 11.61 -3.79 12.22
C ALA A 305 11.35 -5.16 11.58
N ILE A 306 12.34 -5.79 10.94
CA ILE A 306 12.15 -7.12 10.33
C ILE A 306 11.98 -8.25 11.37
N GLU A 307 12.57 -8.10 12.56
CA GLU A 307 12.32 -9.02 13.69
C GLU A 307 10.89 -8.89 14.23
N VAL A 308 10.39 -7.67 14.35
CA VAL A 308 9.00 -7.39 14.75
C VAL A 308 8.01 -8.02 13.76
N TYR A 309 8.20 -7.80 12.45
CA TYR A 309 7.34 -8.40 11.43
C TYR A 309 7.41 -9.94 11.44
N PHE A 310 8.61 -10.53 11.62
CA PHE A 310 8.76 -11.98 11.69
C PHE A 310 8.16 -12.61 12.95
N ASP A 311 8.33 -11.99 14.14
CA ASP A 311 7.67 -12.44 15.37
C ASP A 311 6.14 -12.43 15.22
N TYR A 312 5.58 -11.39 14.61
CA TYR A 312 4.14 -11.27 14.32
C TYR A 312 3.64 -12.37 13.38
N MET A 313 4.34 -12.58 12.25
CA MET A 313 4.00 -13.64 11.29
C MET A 313 4.13 -15.05 11.91
N ARG A 314 5.15 -15.27 12.75
CA ARG A 314 5.33 -16.52 13.49
C ARG A 314 4.21 -16.75 14.52
N SER A 315 3.81 -15.70 15.25
CA SER A 315 2.67 -15.71 16.18
C SER A 315 1.39 -16.12 15.46
N PHE A 316 1.10 -15.50 14.31
CA PHE A 316 -0.04 -15.86 13.46
C PHE A 316 0.03 -17.33 12.98
N ARG A 317 1.18 -17.79 12.47
CA ARG A 317 1.34 -19.17 11.97
C ARG A 317 1.07 -20.23 13.04
N ILE A 318 1.49 -19.96 14.29
CA ILE A 318 1.29 -20.85 15.44
C ILE A 318 -0.18 -20.82 15.87
N GLU A 319 -0.74 -19.63 16.07
CA GLU A 319 -2.10 -19.44 16.60
C GLU A 319 -3.19 -20.03 15.68
N PHE A 320 -2.99 -19.94 14.37
CA PHE A 320 -3.97 -20.40 13.38
C PHE A 320 -3.58 -21.72 12.70
N HIS A 321 -2.76 -22.56 13.36
CA HIS A 321 -2.20 -23.80 12.79
C HIS A 321 -3.25 -24.67 12.06
N GLU A 322 -4.36 -24.98 12.73
CA GLU A 322 -5.47 -25.78 12.18
C GLU A 322 -6.02 -25.19 10.86
N PHE A 323 -6.11 -23.86 10.75
CA PHE A 323 -6.69 -23.20 9.58
C PHE A 323 -5.78 -23.25 8.35
N PHE A 324 -4.47 -23.51 8.54
CA PHE A 324 -3.55 -23.86 7.45
C PHE A 324 -3.69 -25.35 7.07
N GLU A 325 -3.83 -26.24 8.04
CA GLU A 325 -3.98 -27.70 7.81
C GLU A 325 -5.33 -28.06 7.14
N ASP A 326 -6.43 -27.44 7.57
CA ASP A 326 -7.74 -27.47 6.91
C ASP A 326 -7.72 -26.80 5.52
N GLY A 327 -6.62 -26.11 5.18
CA GLY A 327 -6.47 -25.31 3.97
C GLY A 327 -7.50 -24.16 3.86
N ILE A 328 -8.05 -23.69 4.98
CA ILE A 328 -8.99 -22.56 5.00
C ILE A 328 -8.25 -21.28 4.63
N ILE A 329 -7.09 -21.03 5.24
CA ILE A 329 -6.17 -19.97 4.84
C ILE A 329 -5.50 -20.38 3.53
N SER A 330 -5.89 -19.76 2.41
CA SER A 330 -5.39 -20.10 1.08
C SER A 330 -4.16 -19.28 0.66
N MET A 331 -3.94 -18.11 1.28
CA MET A 331 -2.82 -17.21 0.97
C MET A 331 -2.64 -16.14 2.05
N ILE A 332 -1.39 -15.73 2.28
CA ILE A 332 -1.05 -14.55 3.10
C ILE A 332 -0.58 -13.41 2.20
N GLN A 333 -1.20 -12.23 2.30
CA GLN A 333 -0.66 -11.00 1.75
C GLN A 333 0.23 -10.32 2.80
N VAL A 334 1.45 -9.95 2.43
CA VAL A 334 2.40 -9.30 3.34
C VAL A 334 2.34 -7.79 3.10
N GLY A 335 2.05 -7.01 4.14
CA GLY A 335 2.14 -5.55 4.08
C GLY A 335 3.59 -5.10 4.03
N LEU A 336 3.95 -4.23 3.08
CA LEU A 336 5.34 -3.79 2.84
C LEU A 336 5.54 -2.27 2.92
N GLY A 337 4.54 -1.53 3.41
CA GLY A 337 4.55 -0.06 3.46
C GLY A 337 3.16 0.54 3.68
N PRO A 338 2.93 1.80 3.27
CA PRO A 338 1.65 2.50 3.41
C PRO A 338 0.54 1.81 2.60
N CYS A 339 -0.69 1.80 3.09
CA CYS A 339 -1.78 0.92 2.61
C CYS A 339 -1.42 -0.59 2.50
N GLY A 340 -0.33 -1.03 3.13
CA GLY A 340 0.27 -2.36 2.94
C GLY A 340 1.02 -2.53 1.61
N GLU A 341 1.10 -1.50 0.78
CA GLU A 341 1.69 -1.52 -0.55
C GLU A 341 3.22 -1.34 -0.50
N LEU A 342 3.95 -2.02 -1.39
CA LEU A 342 5.39 -1.85 -1.55
C LEU A 342 5.68 -0.53 -2.30
N ARG A 343 5.63 0.60 -1.59
CA ARG A 343 5.99 1.95 -2.07
C ARG A 343 6.40 2.86 -0.91
N TYR A 344 6.99 4.00 -1.23
CA TYR A 344 7.11 5.10 -0.29
C TYR A 344 5.76 5.85 -0.12
N PRO A 345 5.52 6.51 1.03
CA PRO A 345 4.34 7.36 1.24
C PRO A 345 4.50 8.73 0.55
N ALA A 346 4.66 8.74 -0.77
CA ALA A 346 5.02 9.93 -1.56
C ALA A 346 3.86 10.92 -1.82
N CYS A 347 2.61 10.46 -1.66
CA CYS A 347 1.38 11.22 -1.93
C CYS A 347 0.42 11.32 -0.71
N PRO A 348 0.89 11.66 0.50
CA PRO A 348 0.06 11.60 1.70
C PRO A 348 -0.90 12.80 1.79
N VAL A 349 -2.20 12.54 1.68
CA VAL A 349 -3.27 13.56 1.83
C VAL A 349 -3.16 14.28 3.19
N LYS A 350 -2.73 13.57 4.24
CA LYS A 350 -2.40 14.09 5.58
C LYS A 350 -1.38 15.26 5.56
N HIS A 351 -0.49 15.35 4.57
CA HIS A 351 0.47 16.47 4.42
C HIS A 351 0.07 17.49 3.35
N GLY A 352 -1.15 17.40 2.81
CA GLY A 352 -1.68 18.35 1.82
C GLY A 352 -1.36 18.02 0.36
N TRP A 353 -0.87 16.81 0.06
CA TRP A 353 -0.84 16.31 -1.32
C TRP A 353 -2.26 16.24 -1.91
N ARG A 354 -2.39 16.58 -3.19
CA ARG A 354 -3.63 16.48 -3.98
C ARG A 354 -3.31 15.89 -5.34
N TYR A 355 -4.20 15.05 -5.86
CA TYR A 355 -4.12 14.59 -7.24
C TYR A 355 -4.21 15.78 -8.22
N PRO A 356 -3.39 15.85 -9.30
CA PRO A 356 -2.38 14.88 -9.74
C PRO A 356 -0.93 15.27 -9.35
N GLY A 357 -0.66 15.83 -8.17
CA GLY A 357 0.69 16.28 -7.77
C GLY A 357 1.78 15.20 -7.86
N ILE A 358 3.02 15.58 -8.20
CA ILE A 358 4.16 14.66 -8.37
C ILE A 358 4.59 13.90 -7.10
N GLY A 359 4.15 14.33 -5.91
CA GLY A 359 4.59 13.73 -4.65
C GLY A 359 5.99 14.22 -4.19
N GLU A 360 6.52 13.68 -3.10
CA GLU A 360 7.88 13.97 -2.63
C GLU A 360 8.64 12.70 -2.22
N PHE A 361 9.97 12.71 -2.40
CA PHE A 361 10.84 11.65 -1.91
C PHE A 361 10.83 11.57 -0.37
N GLN A 362 10.59 10.36 0.17
CA GLN A 362 10.38 10.15 1.61
C GLN A 362 11.63 9.62 2.34
N CYS A 363 12.81 10.08 1.93
CA CYS A 363 14.12 9.53 2.32
C CYS A 363 14.89 10.32 3.39
N TYR A 364 14.26 11.27 4.07
CA TYR A 364 14.95 12.28 4.89
C TYR A 364 15.07 11.93 6.38
N ASP A 365 14.72 10.70 6.78
CA ASP A 365 15.01 10.21 8.13
C ASP A 365 16.51 9.92 8.31
N GLN A 366 16.99 9.97 9.55
CA GLN A 366 18.43 9.82 9.82
C GLN A 366 19.03 8.48 9.35
N TYR A 367 18.23 7.42 9.22
CA TYR A 367 18.70 6.08 8.83
C TYR A 367 18.77 5.93 7.31
N LEU A 368 17.79 6.44 6.57
CA LEU A 368 17.85 6.54 5.11
C LEU A 368 18.91 7.53 4.64
N LEU A 369 19.10 8.67 5.30
CA LEU A 369 20.21 9.59 5.00
C LEU A 369 21.59 8.96 5.30
N LYS A 370 21.70 8.14 6.35
CA LYS A 370 22.90 7.33 6.67
C LYS A 370 23.15 6.23 5.63
N SER A 371 22.09 5.66 5.04
CA SER A 371 22.17 4.69 3.92
C SER A 371 22.63 5.36 2.62
N LEU A 372 22.01 6.49 2.26
CA LEU A 372 22.35 7.28 1.06
C LEU A 372 23.79 7.78 1.12
N ARG A 373 24.26 8.25 2.28
CA ARG A 373 25.65 8.66 2.48
C ARG A 373 26.64 7.53 2.19
N LYS A 374 26.41 6.33 2.75
CA LYS A 374 27.25 5.15 2.46
C LYS A 374 27.25 4.79 0.98
N ALA A 375 26.10 4.90 0.29
CA ALA A 375 26.00 4.62 -1.14
C ALA A 375 26.77 5.66 -1.99
N ALA A 376 26.75 6.93 -1.59
CA ALA A 376 27.48 8.01 -2.26
C ALA A 376 29.00 7.90 -2.04
N GLU A 377 29.42 7.58 -0.80
CA GLU A 377 30.81 7.31 -0.43
C GLU A 377 31.36 6.08 -1.17
N ALA A 378 30.61 4.98 -1.23
CA ALA A 378 30.99 3.77 -1.97
C ALA A 378 31.09 3.97 -3.49
N ARG A 379 30.47 5.02 -4.03
CA ARG A 379 30.60 5.43 -5.45
C ARG A 379 31.68 6.52 -5.67
N GLY A 380 32.38 6.95 -4.62
CA GLY A 380 33.40 8.00 -4.71
C GLY A 380 32.84 9.43 -4.90
N HIS A 381 31.55 9.65 -4.62
CA HIS A 381 30.85 10.91 -4.89
C HIS A 381 30.11 11.42 -3.64
N SER A 382 30.82 11.67 -2.54
CA SER A 382 30.21 12.07 -1.25
C SER A 382 29.32 13.33 -1.31
N LEU A 383 29.45 14.18 -2.33
CA LEU A 383 28.55 15.32 -2.59
C LEU A 383 27.11 14.90 -2.95
N TRP A 384 26.92 13.66 -3.40
CA TRP A 384 25.61 13.05 -3.73
C TRP A 384 24.91 12.43 -2.51
N ALA A 385 25.45 12.59 -1.29
CA ALA A 385 24.90 12.09 -0.04
C ALA A 385 23.64 12.86 0.46
N ARG A 386 22.75 13.27 -0.45
CA ARG A 386 21.55 14.06 -0.19
C ARG A 386 20.44 13.75 -1.20
N GLY A 387 19.18 13.98 -0.82
CA GLY A 387 18.05 14.00 -1.76
C GLY A 387 18.07 15.24 -2.67
N PRO A 388 17.37 15.20 -3.83
CA PRO A 388 17.43 16.26 -4.82
C PRO A 388 16.78 17.56 -4.31
N ASP A 389 17.50 18.67 -4.48
CA ASP A 389 17.11 19.99 -3.99
C ASP A 389 16.22 20.78 -4.98
N ASN A 390 16.09 20.29 -6.21
CA ASN A 390 15.32 20.88 -7.32
C ASN A 390 14.09 20.04 -7.75
N ALA A 391 13.64 19.11 -6.90
CA ALA A 391 12.51 18.19 -7.17
C ALA A 391 11.10 18.77 -6.92
N GLY A 392 10.96 20.08 -6.70
CA GLY A 392 9.66 20.71 -6.38
C GLY A 392 9.12 20.34 -5.00
N SER A 393 7.79 20.25 -4.89
CA SER A 393 7.05 19.80 -3.70
C SER A 393 5.85 18.92 -4.09
N TYR A 394 5.13 18.38 -3.10
CA TYR A 394 4.03 17.42 -3.27
C TYR A 394 3.07 17.72 -4.45
N ASN A 395 2.74 19.00 -4.65
CA ASN A 395 1.71 19.45 -5.61
C ASN A 395 2.27 20.10 -6.89
N SER A 396 3.60 20.10 -7.09
CA SER A 396 4.20 20.56 -8.35
C SER A 396 3.82 19.66 -9.53
N ARG A 397 3.98 20.19 -10.74
CA ARG A 397 3.94 19.47 -12.02
C ARG A 397 5.36 19.16 -12.50
N PRO A 398 5.62 18.09 -13.28
CA PRO A 398 6.99 17.71 -13.67
C PRO A 398 7.78 18.84 -14.35
N HIS A 399 7.14 19.56 -15.27
CA HIS A 399 7.72 20.67 -16.02
C HIS A 399 8.00 21.94 -15.19
N GLU A 400 7.47 22.05 -13.97
CA GLU A 400 7.78 23.15 -13.04
C GLU A 400 9.09 22.90 -12.27
N THR A 401 9.67 21.70 -12.37
CA THR A 401 10.83 21.26 -11.59
C THR A 401 12.03 20.99 -12.49
N SER A 402 13.23 21.42 -12.10
CA SER A 402 14.45 21.12 -12.85
C SER A 402 14.89 19.65 -12.72
N PHE A 403 14.34 18.91 -11.75
CA PHE A 403 14.59 17.49 -11.61
C PHE A 403 13.74 16.63 -12.56
N PHE A 404 12.44 16.91 -12.70
CA PHE A 404 11.50 16.05 -13.44
C PHE A 404 11.03 16.59 -14.79
N CYS A 405 11.47 17.77 -15.23
CA CYS A 405 11.20 18.27 -16.58
C CYS A 405 11.86 17.37 -17.66
N ASP A 406 11.43 17.48 -18.91
CA ASP A 406 12.01 16.71 -20.01
C ASP A 406 13.50 17.10 -20.20
N GLY A 407 14.39 16.12 -20.06
CA GLY A 407 15.84 16.34 -20.03
C GLY A 407 16.41 16.85 -18.69
N GLY A 408 15.60 16.88 -17.63
CA GLY A 408 16.00 17.29 -16.27
C GLY A 408 16.92 16.31 -15.54
N ASP A 409 17.33 16.69 -14.32
CA ASP A 409 18.38 15.99 -13.55
C ASP A 409 18.09 14.52 -13.22
N TYR A 410 16.83 14.06 -13.30
CA TYR A 410 16.46 12.65 -13.10
C TYR A 410 17.24 11.67 -13.98
N ASP A 411 17.55 12.08 -15.22
CA ASP A 411 18.31 11.28 -16.19
C ASP A 411 19.82 11.62 -16.19
N GLY A 412 20.23 12.65 -15.43
CA GLY A 412 21.63 13.01 -15.21
C GLY A 412 22.35 12.03 -14.28
N TYR A 413 23.69 12.13 -14.20
CA TYR A 413 24.52 11.21 -13.40
C TYR A 413 24.11 11.13 -11.93
N TYR A 414 23.69 12.25 -11.33
CA TYR A 414 23.22 12.31 -9.95
C TYR A 414 21.81 11.71 -9.79
N GLY A 415 20.83 12.09 -10.63
CA GLY A 415 19.48 11.51 -10.59
C GLY A 415 19.50 10.00 -10.83
N ARG A 416 20.24 9.53 -11.83
CA ARG A 416 20.44 8.09 -12.09
C ARG A 416 21.12 7.37 -10.93
N PHE A 417 21.96 8.02 -10.12
CA PHE A 417 22.48 7.44 -8.88
C PHE A 417 21.41 7.40 -7.78
N PHE A 418 20.77 8.53 -7.49
CA PHE A 418 19.82 8.67 -6.40
C PHE A 418 18.59 7.77 -6.59
N LEU A 419 18.01 7.74 -7.79
CA LEU A 419 16.85 6.91 -8.12
C LEU A 419 17.17 5.41 -8.10
N ASN A 420 18.37 5.01 -8.52
CA ASN A 420 18.83 3.62 -8.35
C ASN A 420 18.97 3.25 -6.86
N TRP A 421 19.48 4.16 -6.01
CA TRP A 421 19.56 3.91 -4.56
C TRP A 421 18.15 3.81 -3.94
N TYR A 422 17.27 4.77 -4.22
CA TYR A 422 15.92 4.86 -3.66
C TYR A 422 15.06 3.64 -4.04
N CYS A 423 15.04 3.26 -5.32
CA CYS A 423 14.40 2.02 -5.79
C CYS A 423 15.08 0.76 -5.21
N LYS A 424 16.42 0.74 -5.06
CA LYS A 424 17.09 -0.40 -4.42
C LYS A 424 16.70 -0.57 -2.95
N VAL A 425 16.50 0.51 -2.19
CA VAL A 425 16.04 0.40 -0.79
C VAL A 425 14.65 -0.25 -0.71
N LEU A 426 13.74 0.09 -1.64
CA LEU A 426 12.42 -0.53 -1.81
C LEU A 426 12.53 -2.03 -2.11
N VAL A 427 13.30 -2.41 -3.14
CA VAL A 427 13.47 -3.82 -3.54
C VAL A 427 14.14 -4.63 -2.43
N ASP A 428 15.18 -4.09 -1.79
CA ASP A 428 15.90 -4.75 -0.70
C ASP A 428 15.02 -4.89 0.56
N HIS A 429 14.04 -4.01 0.79
CA HIS A 429 13.05 -4.16 1.86
C HIS A 429 12.08 -5.32 1.57
N GLY A 430 11.47 -5.33 0.38
CA GLY A 430 10.59 -6.41 -0.06
C GLY A 430 11.27 -7.78 0.02
N GLU A 431 12.52 -7.87 -0.44
CA GLU A 431 13.37 -9.06 -0.32
C GLU A 431 13.50 -9.54 1.14
N ARG A 432 13.81 -8.64 2.08
CA ARG A 432 13.95 -8.99 3.51
C ARG A 432 12.64 -9.55 4.08
N VAL A 433 11.55 -8.81 3.98
CA VAL A 433 10.30 -9.18 4.63
C VAL A 433 9.69 -10.42 3.97
N LEU A 434 9.73 -10.55 2.64
CA LEU A 434 9.21 -11.73 1.95
C LEU A 434 10.07 -12.98 2.19
N SER A 435 11.40 -12.85 2.39
CA SER A 435 12.23 -14.00 2.81
C SER A 435 11.82 -14.55 4.18
N LEU A 436 11.46 -13.67 5.13
CA LEU A 436 11.00 -14.02 6.47
C LEU A 436 9.54 -14.51 6.46
N ALA A 437 8.68 -13.95 5.60
CA ALA A 437 7.33 -14.44 5.38
C ALA A 437 7.32 -15.85 4.75
N LYS A 438 8.22 -16.12 3.79
CA LYS A 438 8.36 -17.44 3.17
C LYS A 438 8.84 -18.51 4.18
N LEU A 439 9.63 -18.12 5.19
CA LEU A 439 10.02 -18.98 6.30
C LEU A 439 8.88 -19.17 7.32
N ALA A 440 8.12 -18.11 7.64
CA ALA A 440 7.00 -18.17 8.58
C ALA A 440 5.78 -18.93 8.04
N PHE A 441 5.56 -18.89 6.72
CA PHE A 441 4.38 -19.47 6.04
C PHE A 441 4.77 -20.53 5.02
N ASP A 442 5.74 -21.39 5.34
CA ASP A 442 6.11 -22.45 4.41
C ASP A 442 4.94 -23.40 4.10
N GLY A 443 4.95 -23.97 2.89
CA GLY A 443 3.81 -24.66 2.29
C GLY A 443 2.66 -23.75 1.85
N THR A 444 2.60 -22.47 2.26
CA THR A 444 1.51 -21.54 1.93
C THR A 444 1.93 -20.53 0.86
N CYS A 445 0.98 -20.11 0.01
CA CYS A 445 1.19 -19.01 -0.93
C CYS A 445 1.32 -17.67 -0.20
N ILE A 446 2.33 -16.87 -0.59
CA ILE A 446 2.48 -15.47 -0.14
C ILE A 446 2.24 -14.50 -1.30
N SER A 447 1.84 -13.27 -1.00
CA SER A 447 1.61 -12.22 -1.99
C SER A 447 2.05 -10.84 -1.48
N ALA A 448 2.46 -9.98 -2.40
CA ALA A 448 2.80 -8.58 -2.14
C ALA A 448 1.89 -7.66 -2.94
N LYS A 449 1.47 -6.55 -2.33
CA LYS A 449 0.62 -5.54 -2.97
C LYS A 449 1.45 -4.41 -3.58
N LEU A 450 1.10 -3.98 -4.79
CA LEU A 450 1.80 -2.94 -5.55
C LEU A 450 0.79 -1.88 -6.03
N SER A 451 1.18 -0.61 -5.95
CA SER A 451 0.30 0.54 -6.19
C SER A 451 0.39 1.07 -7.63
N GLY A 452 -0.76 1.33 -8.26
CA GLY A 452 -0.88 1.80 -9.64
C GLY A 452 -0.84 3.32 -9.75
N ILE A 453 0.38 3.87 -9.67
CA ILE A 453 0.66 5.31 -9.79
C ILE A 453 0.61 5.73 -11.27
N HIS A 454 -0.59 6.03 -11.76
CA HIS A 454 -0.91 6.19 -13.19
C HIS A 454 -0.81 7.62 -13.73
N TRP A 455 -0.66 8.63 -12.87
CA TRP A 455 -0.53 10.03 -13.26
C TRP A 455 0.93 10.41 -13.56
N TRP A 456 1.14 11.35 -14.48
CA TRP A 456 2.42 11.65 -15.13
C TRP A 456 3.07 10.51 -15.94
N TYR A 457 2.44 9.34 -16.09
CA TYR A 457 2.96 8.21 -16.89
C TYR A 457 3.19 8.58 -18.38
N LYS A 458 2.55 9.63 -18.91
CA LYS A 458 2.82 10.14 -20.28
C LYS A 458 3.95 11.17 -20.37
N THR A 459 4.70 11.42 -19.29
CA THR A 459 5.89 12.31 -19.28
C THR A 459 7.17 11.49 -19.39
N ALA A 460 8.29 12.07 -19.87
CA ALA A 460 9.53 11.31 -19.97
C ALA A 460 10.11 10.88 -18.61
N SER A 461 9.76 11.59 -17.54
CA SER A 461 10.28 11.36 -16.19
C SER A 461 9.43 10.43 -15.31
N HIS A 462 8.14 10.24 -15.62
CA HIS A 462 7.22 9.45 -14.78
C HIS A 462 7.25 9.87 -13.29
N ALA A 463 7.24 11.18 -13.03
CA ALA A 463 7.65 11.77 -11.75
C ALA A 463 7.00 11.17 -10.49
N ALA A 464 5.70 10.83 -10.53
CA ALA A 464 5.00 10.25 -9.37
C ALA A 464 5.40 8.77 -9.10
N GLU A 465 5.74 8.01 -10.14
CA GLU A 465 6.32 6.67 -9.97
C GLU A 465 7.71 6.78 -9.31
N LEU A 466 8.53 7.74 -9.76
CA LEU A 466 9.85 7.99 -9.17
C LEU A 466 9.78 8.35 -7.69
N THR A 467 8.88 9.26 -7.27
CA THR A 467 8.73 9.63 -5.85
C THR A 467 8.14 8.49 -5.01
N ALA A 468 7.24 7.67 -5.57
CA ALA A 468 6.72 6.45 -4.95
C ALA A 468 7.78 5.32 -4.83
N GLY A 469 8.88 5.40 -5.58
CA GLY A 469 10.03 4.48 -5.52
C GLY A 469 10.18 3.56 -6.74
N PHE A 470 9.25 3.61 -7.69
CA PHE A 470 9.33 2.84 -8.93
C PHE A 470 10.19 3.61 -9.93
N TYR A 471 11.43 3.15 -10.14
CA TYR A 471 12.36 3.83 -11.06
C TYR A 471 12.06 3.48 -12.52
N ASN A 472 10.91 3.97 -13.03
CA ASN A 472 10.26 3.63 -14.30
C ASN A 472 10.15 4.83 -15.28
N PRO A 473 11.21 5.59 -15.59
CA PRO A 473 11.14 6.63 -16.63
C PRO A 473 10.96 5.98 -18.01
N CYS A 474 10.57 6.74 -19.03
CA CYS A 474 10.18 6.20 -20.34
C CYS A 474 11.29 5.42 -21.10
N ASN A 475 12.54 5.48 -20.62
CA ASN A 475 13.70 4.76 -21.15
C ASN A 475 14.07 3.48 -20.36
N ARG A 476 13.29 3.07 -19.35
CA ARG A 476 13.59 1.94 -18.45
C ARG A 476 12.34 1.32 -17.83
N ASP A 477 12.26 -0.01 -17.86
CA ASP A 477 11.36 -0.76 -16.97
C ASP A 477 11.82 -0.66 -15.50
N GLY A 478 11.00 -0.03 -14.66
CA GLY A 478 11.19 0.08 -13.21
C GLY A 478 10.60 -1.06 -12.40
N TYR A 479 9.75 -1.89 -12.99
CA TYR A 479 9.01 -2.97 -12.33
C TYR A 479 9.73 -4.31 -12.39
N ALA A 480 10.51 -4.59 -13.45
CA ALA A 480 11.22 -5.85 -13.64
C ALA A 480 12.07 -6.29 -12.43
N ALA A 481 12.70 -5.35 -11.71
CA ALA A 481 13.47 -5.65 -10.49
C ALA A 481 12.58 -6.10 -9.32
N ILE A 482 11.37 -5.55 -9.20
CA ILE A 482 10.37 -5.96 -8.21
C ILE A 482 9.86 -7.36 -8.58
N MET A 483 9.52 -7.61 -9.85
CA MET A 483 8.97 -8.90 -10.29
C MET A 483 10.00 -10.04 -10.16
N ALA A 484 11.28 -9.77 -10.43
CA ALA A 484 12.36 -10.71 -10.17
C ALA A 484 12.53 -11.02 -8.66
N MET A 485 12.35 -10.03 -7.79
CA MET A 485 12.37 -10.21 -6.33
C MET A 485 11.16 -11.02 -5.85
N LEU A 486 9.95 -10.75 -6.35
CA LEU A 486 8.75 -11.55 -6.04
C LEU A 486 8.92 -13.01 -6.49
N LYS A 487 9.42 -13.24 -7.71
CA LYS A 487 9.72 -14.58 -8.24
C LYS A 487 10.68 -15.36 -7.33
N LYS A 488 11.76 -14.70 -6.86
CA LYS A 488 12.78 -15.32 -5.99
C LYS A 488 12.20 -15.93 -4.71
N TYR A 489 11.12 -15.37 -4.18
CA TYR A 489 10.46 -15.84 -2.95
C TYR A 489 9.14 -16.59 -3.20
N GLY A 490 8.76 -16.81 -4.46
CA GLY A 490 7.49 -17.44 -4.82
C GLY A 490 6.26 -16.59 -4.46
N ALA A 491 6.42 -15.26 -4.44
CA ALA A 491 5.35 -14.33 -4.09
C ALA A 491 4.49 -13.97 -5.31
N SER A 492 3.17 -13.98 -5.13
CA SER A 492 2.21 -13.50 -6.13
C SER A 492 2.08 -11.97 -6.09
N LEU A 493 1.87 -11.34 -7.24
CA LEU A 493 1.56 -9.91 -7.34
C LEU A 493 0.06 -9.67 -7.12
N ASN A 494 -0.30 -8.76 -6.21
CA ASN A 494 -1.63 -8.15 -6.16
C ASN A 494 -1.51 -6.67 -6.60
N PHE A 495 -2.20 -6.28 -7.68
CA PHE A 495 -2.03 -4.96 -8.29
C PHE A 495 -3.32 -4.12 -8.24
N THR A 496 -3.27 -3.01 -7.50
CA THR A 496 -4.33 -2.01 -7.41
C THR A 496 -4.02 -0.82 -8.32
N CYS A 497 -4.86 -0.54 -9.30
CA CYS A 497 -4.74 0.65 -10.16
C CYS A 497 -6.12 1.22 -10.45
N ALA A 498 -6.26 2.53 -10.28
CA ALA A 498 -7.56 3.20 -10.32
C ALA A 498 -8.26 3.05 -11.67
N GLU A 499 -9.49 2.54 -11.64
CA GLU A 499 -10.43 2.56 -12.76
C GLU A 499 -10.92 4.01 -13.01
N LEU A 500 -10.07 4.86 -13.58
CA LEU A 500 -10.27 6.31 -13.76
C LEU A 500 -11.57 6.70 -14.51
N HIS A 501 -12.19 5.74 -15.20
CA HIS A 501 -13.39 5.87 -16.02
C HIS A 501 -14.72 5.72 -15.25
N LEU A 502 -14.74 6.13 -13.98
CA LEU A 502 -15.94 6.35 -13.16
C LEU A 502 -16.08 7.84 -12.74
N LEU A 503 -15.29 8.72 -13.34
CA LEU A 503 -15.48 10.17 -13.31
C LEU A 503 -15.90 10.62 -14.71
N ASP A 504 -17.14 11.07 -14.88
CA ASP A 504 -17.67 11.69 -16.11
C ASP A 504 -17.10 13.12 -16.35
N HIS A 505 -15.85 13.33 -15.95
CA HIS A 505 -15.10 14.59 -15.96
C HIS A 505 -13.72 14.39 -16.59
N ALA A 506 -13.62 13.52 -17.61
CA ALA A 506 -12.37 13.22 -18.30
C ALA A 506 -11.71 14.47 -18.93
N GLU A 507 -12.50 15.51 -19.22
CA GLU A 507 -12.04 16.82 -19.71
C GLU A 507 -11.21 17.59 -18.68
N ASP A 508 -11.53 17.48 -17.38
CA ASP A 508 -10.77 18.14 -16.29
C ASP A 508 -9.42 17.46 -16.00
N PHE A 509 -9.22 16.20 -16.43
CA PHE A 509 -8.04 15.39 -16.08
C PHE A 509 -6.97 15.29 -17.17
N GLN A 510 -7.12 16.00 -18.29
CA GLN A 510 -6.08 16.03 -19.33
C GLN A 510 -4.74 16.57 -18.80
N GLU A 511 -4.77 17.47 -17.80
CA GLU A 511 -3.56 17.99 -17.14
C GLU A 511 -2.75 16.92 -16.39
N ALA A 512 -3.36 15.81 -15.96
CA ALA A 512 -2.70 14.78 -15.16
C ALA A 512 -1.74 13.88 -15.96
N LEU A 513 -1.77 13.97 -17.31
CA LEU A 513 -0.97 13.16 -18.24
C LEU A 513 -0.98 11.66 -17.90
N ALA A 514 -2.13 11.15 -17.49
CA ALA A 514 -2.31 9.82 -16.93
C ALA A 514 -2.47 8.71 -17.99
N ASN A 515 -2.09 7.47 -17.65
CA ASN A 515 -2.23 6.29 -18.51
C ASN A 515 -2.47 4.99 -17.71
N PRO A 516 -3.64 4.82 -17.07
CA PRO A 516 -3.91 3.63 -16.25
C PRO A 516 -3.90 2.33 -17.07
N GLU A 517 -4.33 2.33 -18.33
CA GLU A 517 -4.25 1.16 -19.20
C GLU A 517 -2.82 0.78 -19.54
N GLY A 518 -1.97 1.75 -19.91
CA GLY A 518 -0.56 1.51 -20.22
C GLY A 518 0.22 0.99 -19.02
N LEU A 519 -0.05 1.54 -17.83
CA LEU A 519 0.54 1.07 -16.58
C LEU A 519 0.08 -0.36 -16.21
N VAL A 520 -1.23 -0.64 -16.31
CA VAL A 520 -1.76 -2.01 -16.11
C VAL A 520 -1.12 -2.98 -17.10
N TRP A 521 -1.01 -2.60 -18.38
CA TRP A 521 -0.36 -3.43 -19.39
C TRP A 521 1.11 -3.71 -19.05
N GLN A 522 1.89 -2.69 -18.68
CA GLN A 522 3.31 -2.86 -18.31
C GLN A 522 3.46 -3.79 -17.10
N VAL A 523 2.74 -3.52 -16.01
CA VAL A 523 2.88 -4.25 -14.75
C VAL A 523 2.42 -5.71 -14.89
N LEU A 524 1.34 -5.99 -15.63
CA LEU A 524 0.88 -7.36 -15.86
C LEU A 524 1.88 -8.15 -16.72
N ASN A 525 2.42 -7.58 -17.80
CA ASN A 525 3.41 -8.27 -18.65
C ASN A 525 4.73 -8.49 -17.90
N ALA A 526 5.28 -7.47 -17.22
CA ALA A 526 6.51 -7.61 -16.44
C ALA A 526 6.43 -8.71 -15.36
N ALA A 527 5.23 -8.98 -14.83
CA ALA A 527 4.97 -10.06 -13.90
C ALA A 527 4.79 -11.43 -14.60
N TRP A 528 4.02 -11.48 -15.69
CA TRP A 528 3.77 -12.71 -16.44
C TRP A 528 5.00 -13.23 -17.21
N ASP A 529 5.84 -12.35 -17.73
CA ASP A 529 7.06 -12.70 -18.46
C ASP A 529 8.11 -13.34 -17.53
N VAL A 530 8.06 -13.01 -16.23
CA VAL A 530 8.79 -13.73 -15.17
C VAL A 530 7.96 -14.85 -14.52
N SER A 531 6.74 -15.11 -14.99
CA SER A 531 5.86 -16.21 -14.58
C SER A 531 5.43 -16.20 -13.11
N ILE A 532 5.24 -15.02 -12.49
CA ILE A 532 4.57 -14.95 -11.17
C ILE A 532 3.03 -14.91 -11.33
N PRO A 533 2.26 -15.48 -10.40
CA PRO A 533 0.81 -15.32 -10.37
C PRO A 533 0.44 -13.85 -10.15
N VAL A 534 -0.62 -13.38 -10.82
CA VAL A 534 -1.06 -11.98 -10.73
C VAL A 534 -2.54 -11.90 -10.44
N ALA A 535 -2.91 -10.95 -9.58
CA ALA A 535 -4.28 -10.63 -9.22
C ALA A 535 -4.51 -9.12 -9.18
N LYS A 536 -5.79 -8.75 -9.09
CA LYS A 536 -6.23 -7.36 -8.94
C LYS A 536 -7.32 -7.23 -7.88
N GLU A 537 -7.48 -5.99 -7.43
CA GLU A 537 -8.62 -5.49 -6.67
C GLU A 537 -9.18 -4.26 -7.42
N ASN A 538 -10.50 -4.02 -7.35
CA ASN A 538 -11.06 -2.76 -7.83
C ASN A 538 -10.68 -1.63 -6.87
N SER A 539 -10.31 -0.45 -7.38
CA SER A 539 -9.80 0.64 -6.54
C SER A 539 -10.90 1.57 -6.03
N LEU A 540 -12.06 1.57 -6.69
CA LEU A 540 -13.25 2.33 -6.34
C LEU A 540 -14.44 1.37 -6.19
N PRO A 541 -15.44 1.67 -5.32
CA PRO A 541 -16.67 0.87 -5.23
C PRO A 541 -17.37 0.81 -6.58
N CYS A 542 -17.59 -0.40 -7.09
CA CYS A 542 -18.26 -0.65 -8.36
C CYS A 542 -19.44 -1.59 -8.16
N HIS A 543 -20.62 -1.20 -8.63
CA HIS A 543 -21.86 -1.96 -8.45
C HIS A 543 -22.62 -2.19 -9.76
N ASP A 544 -22.20 -1.53 -10.84
CA ASP A 544 -22.85 -1.55 -12.14
C ASP A 544 -22.20 -2.53 -13.13
N ARG A 545 -23.01 -2.92 -14.11
CA ARG A 545 -22.67 -3.85 -15.19
C ARG A 545 -21.50 -3.37 -16.08
N VAL A 546 -21.31 -2.06 -16.26
CA VAL A 546 -20.23 -1.51 -17.11
C VAL A 546 -18.88 -1.62 -16.41
N ALA A 547 -18.80 -1.30 -15.12
CA ALA A 547 -17.61 -1.50 -14.32
C ALA A 547 -17.24 -2.99 -14.20
N TYR A 548 -18.21 -3.88 -13.93
CA TYR A 548 -17.95 -5.33 -13.90
C TYR A 548 -17.44 -5.87 -15.24
N ASN A 549 -17.99 -5.41 -16.38
CA ASN A 549 -17.49 -5.79 -17.70
C ASN A 549 -16.05 -5.29 -17.97
N LYS A 550 -15.68 -4.08 -17.51
CA LYS A 550 -14.30 -3.56 -17.56
C LYS A 550 -13.35 -4.42 -16.72
N ILE A 551 -13.78 -4.86 -15.53
CA ILE A 551 -12.99 -5.78 -14.68
C ILE A 551 -12.81 -7.14 -15.38
N LEU A 552 -13.88 -7.72 -15.91
CA LEU A 552 -13.85 -9.00 -16.65
C LEU A 552 -12.93 -8.96 -17.88
N ALA A 553 -12.95 -7.88 -18.64
CA ALA A 553 -12.07 -7.71 -19.81
C ALA A 553 -10.59 -7.69 -19.42
N ASN A 554 -10.25 -6.99 -18.34
CA ASN A 554 -8.88 -6.96 -17.78
C ASN A 554 -8.49 -8.29 -17.09
N ALA A 555 -9.45 -8.99 -16.50
CA ALA A 555 -9.21 -10.26 -15.80
C ALA A 555 -8.96 -11.43 -16.77
N LYS A 556 -9.62 -11.39 -17.94
CA LYS A 556 -9.58 -12.42 -18.99
C LYS A 556 -9.32 -11.80 -20.37
N PRO A 557 -8.14 -11.22 -20.65
CA PRO A 557 -7.85 -10.61 -21.95
C PRO A 557 -8.10 -11.58 -23.11
N SER A 558 -8.95 -11.20 -24.08
CA SER A 558 -9.26 -12.05 -25.25
C SER A 558 -8.17 -12.02 -26.33
N THR A 559 -7.16 -11.17 -26.16
CA THR A 559 -6.10 -10.90 -27.15
C THR A 559 -4.70 -11.16 -26.59
N ASP A 560 -4.58 -11.76 -25.40
CA ASP A 560 -3.29 -12.23 -24.90
C ASP A 560 -2.93 -13.55 -25.62
N PRO A 561 -1.78 -13.63 -26.31
CA PRO A 561 -1.45 -14.77 -27.17
C PRO A 561 -1.18 -16.06 -26.39
N ASP A 562 -0.79 -15.93 -25.12
CA ASP A 562 -0.45 -17.05 -24.23
C ASP A 562 -1.65 -17.44 -23.34
N GLY A 563 -2.83 -16.84 -23.55
CA GLY A 563 -4.05 -17.11 -22.79
C GLY A 563 -4.00 -16.64 -21.33
N ARG A 564 -3.11 -15.68 -21.01
CA ARG A 564 -2.84 -15.24 -19.63
C ARG A 564 -4.02 -14.47 -19.06
N HIS A 565 -4.27 -14.70 -17.77
CA HIS A 565 -5.42 -14.21 -17.04
C HIS A 565 -5.07 -14.05 -15.55
N LEU A 566 -5.90 -13.35 -14.78
CA LEU A 566 -5.67 -13.19 -13.35
C LEU A 566 -5.90 -14.50 -12.60
N SER A 567 -5.00 -14.79 -11.65
CA SER A 567 -5.06 -15.99 -10.80
C SER A 567 -6.14 -15.89 -9.71
N TYR A 568 -6.64 -14.69 -9.42
CA TYR A 568 -7.84 -14.40 -8.63
C TYR A 568 -8.22 -12.92 -8.76
N PHE A 569 -9.37 -12.55 -8.21
CA PHE A 569 -9.79 -11.16 -8.00
C PHE A 569 -10.31 -10.92 -6.57
N THR A 570 -10.02 -9.74 -6.01
CA THR A 570 -10.55 -9.29 -4.71
C THR A 570 -11.53 -8.13 -4.92
N TYR A 571 -12.79 -8.29 -4.53
CA TYR A 571 -13.76 -7.21 -4.55
C TYR A 571 -13.63 -6.32 -3.30
N LEU A 572 -13.38 -5.02 -3.51
CA LEU A 572 -13.42 -3.99 -2.47
C LEU A 572 -14.79 -3.27 -2.51
N ARG A 573 -15.62 -3.32 -1.47
CA ARG A 573 -15.51 -4.05 -0.19
C ARG A 573 -16.93 -4.48 0.26
N LEU A 574 -17.03 -5.52 1.09
CA LEU A 574 -18.29 -5.92 1.72
C LEU A 574 -18.90 -4.73 2.47
N SER A 575 -20.10 -4.34 2.08
CA SER A 575 -20.81 -3.14 2.54
C SER A 575 -22.32 -3.34 2.45
N PRO A 576 -23.13 -2.51 3.14
CA PRO A 576 -24.58 -2.51 2.97
C PRO A 576 -25.01 -2.28 1.51
N HIS A 577 -24.34 -1.37 0.78
CA HIS A 577 -24.64 -1.06 -0.62
C HIS A 577 -24.43 -2.26 -1.55
N LEU A 578 -23.37 -3.06 -1.36
CA LEU A 578 -23.18 -4.32 -2.09
C LEU A 578 -24.33 -5.32 -1.84
N MET A 579 -24.86 -5.34 -0.62
CA MET A 579 -25.93 -6.23 -0.17
C MET A 579 -27.34 -5.75 -0.57
N GLU A 580 -27.46 -4.59 -1.22
CA GLU A 580 -28.72 -4.16 -1.82
C GLU A 580 -29.10 -5.03 -3.01
N ARG A 581 -30.38 -5.40 -3.11
CA ARG A 581 -30.87 -6.41 -4.07
C ARG A 581 -30.43 -6.16 -5.52
N HIS A 582 -30.37 -4.91 -5.98
CA HIS A 582 -30.00 -4.60 -7.36
C HIS A 582 -28.49 -4.79 -7.60
N ASN A 583 -27.65 -4.21 -6.73
CA ASN A 583 -26.19 -4.35 -6.77
C ASN A 583 -25.75 -5.81 -6.60
N PHE A 584 -26.44 -6.57 -5.72
CA PHE A 584 -26.10 -7.96 -5.47
C PHE A 584 -26.45 -8.90 -6.64
N MET A 585 -27.50 -8.61 -7.43
CA MET A 585 -27.82 -9.38 -8.63
C MET A 585 -26.77 -9.18 -9.74
N GLU A 586 -26.27 -7.96 -9.95
CA GLU A 586 -25.18 -7.72 -10.91
C GLU A 586 -23.82 -8.23 -10.37
N PHE A 587 -23.60 -8.23 -9.05
CA PHE A 587 -22.45 -8.90 -8.43
C PHE A 587 -22.50 -10.43 -8.65
N GLU A 588 -23.66 -11.09 -8.52
CA GLU A 588 -23.81 -12.51 -8.86
C GLU A 588 -23.48 -12.77 -10.34
N ARG A 589 -23.99 -11.94 -11.27
CA ARG A 589 -23.66 -12.03 -12.69
C ARG A 589 -22.16 -11.87 -12.95
N PHE A 590 -21.49 -10.97 -12.24
CA PHE A 590 -20.04 -10.79 -12.28
C PHE A 590 -19.28 -12.03 -11.78
N VAL A 591 -19.63 -12.58 -10.61
CA VAL A 591 -19.00 -13.79 -10.04
C VAL A 591 -19.13 -14.97 -11.00
N ARG A 592 -20.32 -15.23 -11.53
CA ARG A 592 -20.56 -16.27 -12.54
C ARG A 592 -19.69 -16.09 -13.80
N ARG A 593 -19.57 -14.87 -14.34
CA ARG A 593 -18.68 -14.58 -15.49
C ARG A 593 -17.19 -14.74 -15.14
N MET A 594 -16.78 -14.41 -13.91
CA MET A 594 -15.41 -14.66 -13.42
C MET A 594 -15.11 -16.16 -13.33
N HIS A 595 -16.08 -16.96 -12.90
CA HIS A 595 -16.02 -18.43 -12.88
C HIS A 595 -16.12 -19.09 -14.26
N GLY A 596 -16.49 -18.34 -15.30
CA GLY A 596 -16.64 -18.86 -16.67
C GLY A 596 -17.99 -19.56 -16.91
N GLU A 597 -19.00 -19.29 -16.08
CA GLU A 597 -20.38 -19.77 -16.26
C GLU A 597 -21.14 -18.94 -17.31
N ALA A 598 -22.12 -19.57 -17.96
CA ALA A 598 -23.07 -18.86 -18.83
C ALA A 598 -24.07 -18.04 -18.00
N VAL A 599 -24.20 -16.74 -18.31
CA VAL A 599 -25.14 -15.83 -17.64
C VAL A 599 -26.25 -15.43 -18.61
N LEU A 600 -27.50 -15.75 -18.25
CA LEU A 600 -28.67 -15.36 -19.04
C LEU A 600 -28.85 -13.83 -19.04
N ASN A 601 -29.09 -13.29 -20.23
CA ASN A 601 -29.54 -11.91 -20.43
C ASN A 601 -31.05 -11.81 -20.17
N LEU A 602 -31.39 -11.82 -18.89
CA LEU A 602 -32.57 -11.11 -18.35
C LEU A 602 -32.32 -9.60 -18.41
#